data_AF-A0A926W109-F1
#
_entry.id   AF-A0A926W109-F1
#
_cell.length_a   1.000
_cell.length_b   1.000
_cell.length_c   1.000
_cell.angle_alpha   90.00
_cell.angle_beta   90.00
_cell.angle_gamma   90.00
#
_symmetry.space_group_name_H-M   'P 1'
#
loop_
_entity.id
_entity.type
_entity.pdbx_description
1 polymer ?
#
loop_
_entity_poly.entity_id
_entity_poly.type
_entity_poly.pdbx_seq_one_letter_code
_entity_poly.pdbx_strand_id
1 'polypeptide(L)' 'MGAYLSIEEAQSRWNGQFWLHIDNPLRELTPPKICQIKASYDEEITALETEQGVWYEELIYYVVARKT' A
#
# COMPACT_ATOMS: atom_id res chain seq x y z
N MET A 1 1.83 -7.43 -13.41
CA MET A 1 3.12 -7.03 -14.02
C MET A 1 3.86 -6.27 -12.94
N GLY A 2 4.92 -6.86 -12.39
CA GLY A 2 5.70 -6.24 -11.33
C GLY A 2 7.02 -5.66 -11.82
N ALA A 3 7.61 -4.81 -10.99
CA ALA A 3 8.92 -4.22 -11.18
C ALA A 3 9.61 -4.02 -9.82
N TYR A 4 10.94 -3.94 -9.84
CA TYR A 4 11.67 -3.47 -8.67
C TYR A 4 11.64 -1.94 -8.62
N LEU A 5 11.39 -1.42 -7.43
CA LEU A 5 11.39 0.01 -7.12
C LEU A 5 12.53 0.33 -6.14
N SER A 6 12.99 1.58 -6.13
CA SER A 6 13.82 2.07 -5.03
C SER A 6 13.02 2.08 -3.72
N ILE A 7 13.71 2.11 -2.58
CA ILE A 7 13.07 2.21 -1.27
C ILE A 7 12.15 3.44 -1.18
N GLU A 8 12.61 4.59 -1.69
CA GLU A 8 11.86 5.85 -1.71
C GLU A 8 10.60 5.73 -2.56
N GLU A 9 10.72 5.12 -3.74
CA GLU A 9 9.58 4.88 -4.63
C GLU A 9 8.56 3.92 -4.00
N ALA A 10 9.01 2.84 -3.38
CA ALA A 10 8.14 1.85 -2.72
C ALA A 10 7.40 2.45 -1.51
N GLN A 11 8.10 3.23 -0.68
CA GLN A 11 7.50 3.94 0.45
C GLN A 11 6.50 5.02 -0.02
N SER A 12 6.73 5.64 -1.18
CA SER A 12 5.80 6.63 -1.75
C SER A 12 4.47 6.04 -2.24
N ARG A 13 4.39 4.72 -2.44
CA ARG A 13 3.19 4.05 -2.97
C ARG A 13 1.96 4.19 -2.08
N TRP A 14 2.17 4.41 -0.79
CA TRP A 14 1.07 4.66 0.13
C TRP A 14 1.42 5.74 1.13
N ASN A 15 0.60 6.80 1.18
CA ASN A 15 0.78 7.97 2.03
C ASN A 15 -0.18 8.00 3.24
N GLY A 16 -0.88 6.90 3.52
CA GLY A 16 -1.85 6.84 4.61
C GLY A 16 -3.23 7.44 4.31
N GLN A 17 -3.47 7.93 3.08
CA GLN A 17 -4.72 8.66 2.75
C GLN A 17 -5.61 7.92 1.75
N PHE A 18 -5.04 7.10 0.88
CA PHE A 18 -5.80 6.37 -0.13
C PHE A 18 -6.38 5.07 0.43
N TRP A 19 -7.67 4.84 0.15
CA TRP A 19 -8.39 3.60 0.41
C TRP A 19 -9.38 3.36 -0.72
N LEU A 20 -9.37 2.16 -1.30
CA LEU A 20 -10.15 1.85 -2.50
C LEU A 20 -11.67 1.73 -2.23
N HIS A 21 -12.05 1.29 -1.04
CA HIS A 21 -13.46 1.09 -0.67
C HIS A 21 -14.12 2.37 -0.15
N ILE A 22 -15.43 2.50 -0.36
CA ILE A 22 -16.20 3.68 0.08
C ILE A 22 -16.17 3.86 1.61
N ASP A 23 -16.16 2.75 2.34
CA ASP A 23 -16.01 2.70 3.79
C ASP A 23 -14.50 2.70 4.12
N ASN A 24 -13.93 3.90 4.15
CA ASN A 24 -12.52 4.10 4.50
C ASN A 24 -12.35 4.14 6.03
N PRO A 25 -11.80 3.07 6.66
CA PRO A 25 -11.62 3.02 8.11
C PRO A 25 -10.60 4.05 8.62
N LEU A 26 -9.74 4.58 7.73
CA LEU A 26 -8.74 5.59 8.08
C LEU A 26 -9.38 6.96 8.41
N ARG A 27 -10.63 7.20 7.99
CA ARG A 27 -11.36 8.46 8.29
C ARG A 27 -11.68 8.64 9.76
N GLU A 28 -11.83 7.55 10.49
CA GLU A 28 -12.15 7.57 11.93
C GLU A 28 -10.89 7.72 12.79
N LEU A 29 -9.70 7.61 12.18
CA LEU A 29 -8.43 7.70 12.87
C LEU A 29 -7.98 9.15 13.03
N THR A 30 -7.36 9.43 14.17
CA THR A 30 -6.73 10.72 14.39
C THR A 30 -5.47 10.87 13.53
N PRO A 31 -5.07 12.10 13.14
CA PRO A 31 -3.86 12.31 12.35
C PRO A 31 -2.58 11.67 12.96
N PRO A 32 -2.34 11.73 14.29
CA PRO A 32 -1.21 11.03 14.89
C PRO A 32 -1.23 9.51 14.67
N LYS A 33 -2.43 8.91 14.67
CA LYS A 33 -2.56 7.46 14.43
C LYS A 33 -2.26 7.11 12.98
N ILE A 34 -2.66 7.94 12.02
CA ILE A 34 -2.30 7.77 10.61
C ILE A 34 -0.78 7.86 10.42
N CYS A 35 -0.11 8.82 11.08
CA CYS A 35 1.35 8.92 11.04
C CYS A 35 2.05 7.67 11.58
N GLN A 36 1.54 7.09 12.68
CA GLN A 36 2.08 5.84 13.23
C GLN A 36 1.93 4.66 12.26
N ILE A 37 0.77 4.54 11.61
CA ILE A 37 0.54 3.46 10.65
C ILE A 37 1.45 3.65 9.43
N LYS A 38 1.62 4.89 8.96
CA LYS A 38 2.54 5.21 7.87
C LYS A 38 4.00 4.85 8.23
N ALA A 39 4.45 5.18 9.44
CA ALA A 39 5.79 4.78 9.91
C ALA A 39 5.95 3.26 9.94
N SER A 40 4.97 2.53 10.46
CA SER A 40 4.97 1.06 10.45
C SER A 40 5.01 0.48 9.03
N TYR A 41 4.26 1.07 8.09
CA TYR A 41 4.31 0.70 6.68
C TYR A 41 5.71 0.91 6.10
N ASP A 42 6.35 2.04 6.37
CA ASP A 42 7.69 2.34 5.86
C ASP A 42 8.77 1.39 6.42
N GLU A 43 8.65 1.01 7.69
CA GLU A 43 9.49 -0.02 8.32
C GLU A 43 9.30 -1.39 7.64
N GLU A 44 8.06 -1.80 7.37
CA GLU A 44 7.77 -3.06 6.67
C GLU A 44 8.32 -3.06 5.24
N ILE A 45 8.17 -1.96 4.49
CA ILE A 45 8.75 -1.83 3.14
C ILE A 45 10.28 -1.90 3.19
N THR A 46 10.92 -1.29 4.19
CA THR A 46 12.38 -1.34 4.38
C THR A 46 12.85 -2.77 4.66
N ALA A 47 12.09 -3.54 5.43
CA ALA A 47 12.41 -4.94 5.70
C ALA A 47 12.32 -5.85 4.46
N LEU A 48 11.66 -5.40 3.38
CA LEU A 48 11.55 -6.12 2.10
C LEU A 48 12.62 -5.73 1.08
N GLU A 49 13.49 -4.76 1.40
CA GLU A 49 14.54 -4.29 0.48
C GLU A 49 15.56 -5.39 0.17
N THR A 50 15.91 -5.50 -1.10
CA THR A 50 16.96 -6.39 -1.61
C THR A 50 18.00 -5.58 -2.39
N GLU A 51 19.08 -6.22 -2.86
CA GLU A 51 20.06 -5.57 -3.73
C GLU A 51 19.46 -4.97 -5.02
N GLN A 52 18.32 -5.50 -5.47
CA GLN A 52 17.61 -5.01 -6.67
C GLN A 52 16.56 -3.93 -6.33
N GLY A 53 16.33 -3.63 -5.05
CA GLY A 53 15.25 -2.79 -4.54
C GLY A 53 14.10 -3.61 -3.96
N VAL A 54 12.92 -3.02 -3.91
CA VAL A 54 11.68 -3.65 -3.40
C VAL A 54 10.83 -4.11 -4.58
N TRP A 55 10.47 -5.40 -4.60
CA TRP A 55 9.54 -5.90 -5.61
C TRP A 55 8.13 -5.35 -5.37
N TYR A 56 7.56 -4.70 -6.39
CA TYR A 56 6.22 -4.15 -6.35
C TYR A 56 5.39 -4.68 -7.52
N GLU A 57 4.15 -5.07 -7.25
CA GLU A 57 3.21 -5.50 -8.28
C GLU A 57 1.81 -4.92 -8.02
N GLU A 58 1.25 -4.30 -9.06
CA GLU A 58 -0.17 -3.91 -9.07
C GLU A 58 -1.03 -5.11 -9.49
N LEU A 59 -1.79 -5.64 -8.53
CA LEU A 59 -2.72 -6.76 -8.71
C LEU A 59 -4.16 -6.26 -8.76
N ILE A 60 -4.86 -6.53 -9.86
CA ILE A 60 -6.29 -6.23 -10.05
C ILE A 60 -7.03 -7.52 -10.38
N TYR A 61 -8.07 -7.84 -9.61
CA TYR A 61 -8.95 -8.97 -9.86
C TYR A 61 -10.23 -8.50 -10.58
N TYR A 62 -10.50 -9.06 -11.75
CA TYR A 62 -11.77 -8.86 -12.45
C TYR A 62 -12.71 -10.02 -12.18
N VAL A 63 -13.82 -9.76 -11.49
CA VAL A 63 -14.84 -10.77 -11.20
C VAL A 63 -16.09 -10.47 -12.02
N VAL A 64 -16.52 -11.45 -12.83
CA VAL A 64 -17.79 -11.42 -13.56
C VAL A 64 -18.72 -12.45 -12.94
N ALA A 65 -19.86 -12.01 -12.44
CA ALA A 65 -20.91 -12.87 -11.92
C ALA A 65 -22.19 -12.72 -12.75
N ARG A 66 -22.87 -13.83 -13.02
CA ARG A 66 -24.18 -13.83 -13.67
C ARG A 66 -25.20 -14.49 -12.74
N LYS A 67 -26.26 -13.75 -12.42
CA LYS A 67 -27.43 -14.32 -11.75
C LYS A 67 -28.14 -15.27 -12.73
N THR A 68 -28.35 -16.51 -12.31
CA THR A 68 -29.18 -17.50 -13.03
C THR A 68 -30.64 -17.33 -12.61
#